data_AF-X1DAH8-F1
#
_entry.id   AF-X1DAH8-F1
#
_cell.length_a   1.000
_cell.length_b   1.000
_cell.length_c   1.000
_cell.angle_alpha   90.00
_cell.angle_beta   90.00
_cell.angle_gamma   90.00
#
_symmetry.space_group_name_H-M   'P 1'
#
loop_
_entity.id
_entity.type
_entity.pdbx_description
1 polymer ?
#
loop_
_entity_poly.entity_id
_entity_poly.type
_entity_poly.pdbx_seq_one_letter_code
_entity_poly.pdbx_strand_id
1 'polypeptide(L)'
;MTDWLDVKSDFGIYEQNPNLAFFDSASTTLVPKVSVKATTNFLDNIVVSTRRGAHKFAVKGSSIVEDTRKSLATFLKIEPSSLSFQ
;
A
#
# COMPACT_ATOMS: atom_id res chain seq x y z
N MET A 1 -1.50 -11.90 -28.34
CA MET A 1 -2.70 -12.12 -27.52
C MET A 1 -2.71 -11.00 -26.50
N THR A 2 -3.46 -9.92 -26.75
CA THR A 2 -3.66 -8.87 -25.76
C THR A 2 -4.87 -9.27 -24.94
N ASP A 3 -4.64 -10.05 -23.89
CA ASP A 3 -5.67 -10.25 -22.87
C ASP A 3 -5.97 -8.88 -22.28
N TRP A 4 -7.21 -8.44 -22.43
CA TRP A 4 -7.67 -7.20 -21.82
C TRP A 4 -7.68 -7.40 -20.31
N LEU A 5 -6.74 -6.77 -19.62
CA LEU A 5 -6.75 -6.75 -18.16
C LEU A 5 -7.92 -5.88 -17.70
N ASP A 6 -8.89 -6.49 -17.00
CA ASP A 6 -9.93 -5.74 -16.30
C ASP A 6 -9.36 -5.16 -14.99
N VAL A 7 -8.66 -4.03 -15.11
CA VAL A 7 -8.06 -3.33 -13.97
C VAL A 7 -9.08 -2.41 -13.28
N LYS A 8 -10.22 -2.11 -13.93
CA LYS A 8 -11.20 -1.17 -13.39
C LYS A 8 -11.89 -1.75 -12.15
N SER A 9 -12.14 -3.05 -12.14
CA SER A 9 -12.74 -3.77 -11.01
C SER A 9 -11.88 -3.80 -9.75
N ASP A 10 -10.57 -3.53 -9.86
CA ASP A 10 -9.66 -3.43 -8.72
C ASP A 10 -9.83 -2.15 -7.89
N PHE A 11 -10.56 -1.14 -8.37
CA PHE A 11 -10.74 0.13 -7.67
C PHE A 11 -12.18 0.27 -7.15
N GLY A 12 -12.34 0.36 -5.83
CA GLY A 12 -13.65 0.46 -5.18
C GLY A 12 -14.46 1.71 -5.53
N ILE A 13 -13.81 2.79 -5.95
CA ILE A 13 -14.49 4.04 -6.32
C ILE A 13 -15.49 3.86 -7.47
N TYR A 14 -15.26 2.89 -8.37
CA TYR A 14 -16.15 2.60 -9.49
C TYR A 14 -17.38 1.78 -9.10
N GLU A 15 -17.42 1.17 -7.91
CA GLU A 15 -18.63 0.51 -7.41
C GLU A 15 -19.70 1.54 -7.07
N GLN A 16 -19.29 2.68 -6.50
CA GLN A 16 -20.17 3.80 -6.15
C GLN A 16 -20.35 4.77 -7.32
N ASN A 17 -19.38 4.82 -8.25
CA ASN A 17 -19.36 5.75 -9.38
C ASN A 17 -19.03 5.02 -10.70
N PRO A 18 -19.91 4.15 -11.22
CA PRO A 18 -19.62 3.29 -12.38
C PRO A 18 -19.26 4.07 -13.65
N ASN A 19 -19.83 5.27 -13.80
CA ASN A 19 -19.63 6.16 -14.95
C ASN A 19 -18.49 7.17 -14.77
N LEU A 20 -17.75 7.11 -13.65
CA LEU A 20 -16.62 8.00 -13.43
C LEU A 20 -15.56 7.79 -14.52
N ALA A 21 -15.17 8.89 -15.15
CA ALA A 21 -14.02 8.96 -16.05
C ALA A 21 -12.97 9.88 -15.40
N PHE A 22 -12.01 9.28 -14.69
CA PHE A 22 -11.03 9.99 -13.88
C PHE A 22 -9.75 10.25 -14.70
N PHE A 23 -9.57 11.50 -15.16
CA PHE A 23 -8.42 11.92 -15.97
C PHE A 23 -7.43 12.83 -15.21
N ASP A 24 -7.46 12.78 -13.87
CA ASP A 24 -6.59 13.60 -13.00
C ASP A 24 -5.59 12.75 -12.19
N SER A 25 -5.21 11.58 -12.72
CA SER A 25 -4.23 10.68 -12.09
C SER A 25 -2.83 11.29 -11.92
N ALA A 26 -2.51 12.33 -12.70
CA ALA A 26 -1.26 13.08 -12.56
C ALA A 26 -1.22 13.93 -11.28
N SER A 27 -2.38 14.38 -10.79
CA SER A 27 -2.53 15.05 -9.50
C SER A 27 -2.54 14.05 -8.35
N THR A 28 -3.40 13.03 -8.44
CA THR A 28 -3.44 11.91 -7.49
C THR A 28 -4.05 10.67 -8.13
N THR A 29 -3.47 9.49 -7.91
CA THR A 29 -4.04 8.25 -8.42
C THR A 29 -5.18 7.75 -7.55
N LEU A 30 -6.11 7.01 -8.16
CA LEU A 30 -7.09 6.20 -7.42
C LEU A 30 -6.37 5.09 -6.64
N VAL A 31 -6.97 4.63 -5.54
CA VAL A 31 -6.39 3.61 -4.68
C VAL A 31 -7.04 2.24 -4.95
N PRO A 32 -6.27 1.20 -5.30
CA PRO A 32 -6.82 -0.13 -5.52
C PRO A 32 -7.24 -0.78 -4.19
N LYS A 33 -8.23 -1.68 -4.27
CA LYS A 33 -8.82 -2.40 -3.12
C LYS A 33 -7.79 -3.13 -2.27
N VAL A 34 -6.72 -3.65 -2.88
CA VAL A 34 -5.64 -4.33 -2.16
C VAL A 34 -4.92 -3.40 -1.18
N SER A 35 -4.66 -2.15 -1.58
CA SER A 35 -4.00 -1.14 -0.73
C SER A 35 -4.94 -0.63 0.36
N VAL A 36 -6.23 -0.46 0.05
CA VAL A 36 -7.26 -0.15 1.05
C VAL A 36 -7.31 -1.25 2.11
N LYS A 37 -7.44 -2.51 1.70
CA LYS A 37 -7.50 -3.67 2.60
C LYS A 37 -6.25 -3.80 3.48
N ALA A 38 -5.06 -3.61 2.91
CA ALA A 38 -3.81 -3.66 3.69
C ALA A 38 -3.77 -2.56 4.77
N THR A 39 -4.19 -1.35 4.42
CA THR A 39 -4.25 -0.22 5.35
C THR A 39 -5.29 -0.46 6.45
N THR A 40 -6.50 -0.85 6.10
CA THR A 40 -7.57 -1.19 7.05
C THR A 40 -7.12 -2.30 8.00
N ASN A 41 -6.51 -3.38 7.49
CA ASN A 41 -6.01 -4.46 8.33
C ASN A 41 -4.95 -4.00 9.35
N PHE A 42 -4.05 -3.09 8.93
CA PHE A 42 -3.08 -2.49 9.83
C PHE A 42 -3.76 -1.64 10.90
N LEU A 43 -4.72 -0.80 10.49
CA LEU A 43 -5.48 0.08 11.38
C LEU A 43 -6.34 -0.68 12.40
N ASP A 44 -6.98 -1.76 11.99
CA ASP A 44 -7.90 -2.51 12.85
C ASP A 44 -7.18 -3.47 13.81
N ASN A 45 -6.02 -4.02 13.42
CA ASN A 45 -5.43 -5.18 14.11
C ASN A 45 -3.99 -4.99 14.62
N ILE A 46 -3.31 -3.90 14.26
CA ILE A 46 -1.86 -3.77 14.51
C ILE A 46 -1.47 -2.46 15.18
N VAL A 47 -2.09 -1.32 14.82
CA VAL A 47 -1.67 0.06 15.16
C VAL A 47 -0.85 0.15 16.43
N VAL A 48 0.43 0.42 16.24
CA VAL A 48 1.42 0.49 17.32
C VAL A 48 2.57 1.37 16.89
N SER A 49 3.19 2.07 17.85
CA SER A 49 4.46 2.73 17.58
C SER A 49 5.53 1.70 17.26
N THR A 50 6.16 1.79 16.09
CA THR A 50 7.22 0.88 15.63
C THR A 50 8.58 1.13 16.30
N ARG A 51 8.63 1.93 17.38
CA ARG A 51 9.88 2.26 18.09
C ARG A 51 10.12 1.27 19.23
N ARG A 52 11.15 0.43 19.08
CA ARG A 52 11.85 -0.35 20.12
C ARG A 52 10.98 -1.04 21.19
N GLY A 53 9.73 -1.40 20.86
CA GLY A 53 8.86 -2.17 21.75
C GLY A 53 9.19 -3.65 21.62
N ALA A 54 9.45 -4.33 22.74
CA ALA A 54 9.67 -5.78 22.76
C ALA A 54 8.36 -6.60 22.74
N HIS A 55 7.20 -5.93 22.80
CA HIS A 55 5.90 -6.60 22.80
C HIS A 55 5.48 -7.01 21.37
N LYS A 56 4.63 -8.04 21.29
CA LYS A 56 4.24 -8.71 20.05
C LYS A 56 3.82 -7.75 18.93
N PHE A 57 2.98 -6.76 19.23
CA PHE A 57 2.51 -5.81 18.22
C PHE A 57 3.63 -4.89 17.72
N ALA A 58 4.47 -4.34 18.59
CA ALA A 58 5.60 -3.51 18.16
C ALA A 58 6.59 -4.28 17.26
N VAL A 59 6.86 -5.55 17.54
CA VAL A 59 7.68 -6.41 16.66
C VAL A 59 7.00 -6.56 15.29
N LYS A 60 5.69 -6.87 15.28
CA LYS A 60 4.92 -7.03 14.04
C LYS A 60 4.88 -5.74 13.21
N GLY A 61 4.62 -4.60 13.84
CA GLY A 61 4.60 -3.30 13.18
C GLY A 61 5.97 -2.93 12.61
N SER A 62 7.04 -3.22 13.34
CA SER A 62 8.42 -2.99 12.86
C SER A 62 8.74 -3.86 11.65
N SER A 63 8.33 -5.13 11.64
CA SER A 63 8.50 -6.01 10.47
C SER A 63 7.79 -5.45 9.25
N ILE A 64 6.54 -4.97 9.38
CA ILE A 64 5.78 -4.41 8.25
C ILE A 64 6.50 -3.23 7.60
N VAL A 65 7.07 -2.33 8.40
CA VAL A 65 7.84 -1.19 7.87
C VAL A 65 9.11 -1.65 7.16
N GLU A 66 9.86 -2.59 7.75
CA GLU A 66 11.09 -3.10 7.16
C GLU A 66 10.85 -3.95 5.89
N ASP A 67 9.76 -4.72 5.86
CA ASP A 67 9.36 -5.49 4.69
C ASP A 67 8.89 -4.57 3.56
N THR A 68 8.19 -3.48 3.89
CA THR A 68 7.82 -2.43 2.93
C THR A 68 9.06 -1.74 2.36
N ARG A 69 10.05 -1.42 3.22
CA ARG A 69 11.34 -0.85 2.81
C ARG A 69 12.06 -1.75 1.81
N LYS A 70 12.18 -3.06 2.09
CA LYS A 70 12.83 -4.03 1.19
C LYS A 70 12.09 -4.18 -0.14
N SER A 71 10.76 -4.22 -0.09
CA SER A 71 9.92 -4.32 -1.29
C SER A 71 10.11 -3.09 -2.20
N LEU A 72 10.04 -1.89 -1.62
CA LEU A 72 10.26 -0.65 -2.35
C LEU A 72 11.70 -0.52 -2.88
N ALA A 73 12.69 -0.94 -2.09
CA ALA A 73 14.09 -0.97 -2.52
C ALA A 73 14.29 -1.87 -3.74
N THR A 74 13.67 -3.05 -3.73
CA THR A 74 13.70 -3.99 -4.85
C THR A 74 13.04 -3.39 -6.09
N PHE A 75 11.87 -2.76 -5.93
CA PHE A 75 11.15 -2.10 -7.02
C PHE A 75 11.97 -0.97 -7.65
N LEU A 76 12.61 -0.14 -6.83
CA LEU A 76 13.43 1.00 -7.27
C LEU A 76 14.87 0.61 -7.65
N LYS A 77 15.28 -0.64 -7.39
CA LYS A 77 16.64 -1.17 -7.62
C LYS A 77 17.73 -0.39 -6.86
N ILE A 78 17.49 -0.13 -5.58
CA ILE A 78 18.42 0.57 -4.68
C ILE A 78 18.63 -0.21 -3.39
N GLU A 79 19.63 0.18 -2.61
CA GLU A 79 19.86 -0.41 -1.28
C GLU A 79 18.77 0.01 -0.29
N PRO A 80 18.20 -0.93 0.51
CA PRO A 80 17.14 -0.60 1.47
C PRO A 80 17.52 0.50 2.47
N SER A 81 18.80 0.58 2.85
CA SER A 81 19.34 1.59 3.76
C SER A 81 19.37 3.01 3.17
N SER A 82 19.27 3.14 1.84
CA SER A 82 19.20 4.45 1.16
C SER A 82 17.80 5.05 1.13
N LEU A 83 16.76 4.26 1.46
CA LEU A 83 15.38 4.73 1.52
C LEU A 83 15.09 5.44 2.84
N SER A 84 14.33 6.54 2.78
CA SER A 84 13.76 7.20 3.95
C SER A 84 12.26 7.37 3.78
N PHE A 85 11.50 7.01 4.81
CA PHE A 85 10.09 7.37 4.92
C PHE A 85 10.00 8.63 5.79
N GLN A 86 9.30 9.66 5.31
CA GLN A 86 9.04 10.90 6.06
C GLN A 86 7.75 10.77 6.88
#